data_AF-A0A438BWJ9-F1
#
_entry.id   AF-A0A438BWJ9-F1
#
_cell.length_a   1.000
_cell.length_b   1.000
_cell.length_c   1.000
_cell.angle_alpha   90.00
_cell.angle_beta   90.00
_cell.angle_gamma   90.00
#
_symmetry.space_group_name_H-M   'P 1'
#
loop_
_entity.id
_entity.type
_entity.pdbx_description
1 polymer ?
#
loop_
_entity_poly.entity_id
_entity_poly.type
_entity_poly.pdbx_seq_one_letter_code
_entity_poly.pdbx_strand_id
1 'polypeptide(L)'
;MATRTYCSFEVEEHGLTLLGSAIFLSTLWVIYMIRFKLKPTYSKELDSMPLYSMVVPPAILAVLIHPHIDHRLLIRIVWSFSLYLAAVSVLPQLRLMQNAKMVEPFTAYYVFALGVARFLNCGSWIIHIYETGGRYLMFSGNWTQLWVLMVILSEFVHTFILADFCYYYLKSVMYQQLLLELSSSSYSLGRGKNI
;
A
#
# COMPACT_ATOMS: atom_id res chain seq x y z
N MET A 1 0.32 -3.27 11.23
CA MET A 1 -1.13 -3.32 11.56
C MET A 1 -1.36 -3.67 13.02
N ALA A 2 -0.88 -4.81 13.53
CA ALA A 2 -1.05 -5.23 14.95
C ALA A 2 -0.65 -4.19 16.01
N THR A 3 0.31 -3.36 15.68
CA THR A 3 0.90 -2.33 16.54
C THR A 3 0.04 -1.07 16.57
N ARG A 4 -0.62 -0.75 15.46
CA ARG A 4 -1.59 0.35 15.37
C ARG A 4 -2.87 -0.01 16.13
N THR A 5 -3.31 -1.26 16.05
CA THR A 5 -4.46 -1.77 16.82
C THR A 5 -4.18 -1.79 18.31
N TYR A 6 -2.95 -2.16 18.71
CA TYR A 6 -2.53 -2.12 20.11
C TYR A 6 -2.52 -0.68 20.66
N CYS A 7 -1.97 0.29 19.91
CA CYS A 7 -2.03 1.70 20.30
C CYS A 7 -3.47 2.25 20.33
N SER A 8 -4.33 1.87 19.39
CA SER A 8 -5.75 2.28 19.40
C SER A 8 -6.54 1.69 20.56
N PHE A 9 -6.18 0.48 21.01
CA PHE A 9 -6.77 -0.16 22.19
C PHE A 9 -6.46 0.62 23.48
N GLU A 10 -5.26 1.20 23.59
CA GLU A 10 -4.90 2.06 24.73
C GLU A 10 -5.52 3.47 24.66
N VAL A 11 -6.06 3.90 23.50
CA VAL A 11 -6.61 5.26 23.27
C VAL A 11 -8.16 5.31 23.34
N GLU A 12 -8.82 4.20 23.66
CA GLU A 12 -10.26 4.14 24.01
C GLU A 12 -11.23 4.74 22.96
N GLU A 13 -10.91 4.63 21.66
CA GLU A 13 -11.87 4.87 20.56
C GLU A 13 -12.45 3.53 20.07
N HIS A 14 -13.65 3.19 20.55
CA HIS A 14 -14.27 1.88 20.29
C HIS A 14 -14.47 1.55 18.81
N GLY A 15 -14.79 2.55 17.96
CA GLY A 15 -15.01 2.33 16.53
C GLY A 15 -13.74 1.99 15.74
N LEU A 16 -12.66 2.74 15.98
CA LEU A 16 -11.38 2.53 15.29
C LEU A 16 -10.71 1.22 15.71
N THR A 17 -10.90 0.82 16.97
CA THR A 17 -10.41 -0.43 17.52
C THR A 17 -11.07 -1.65 16.87
N LEU A 18 -12.38 -1.59 16.63
CA LEU A 18 -13.12 -2.68 15.96
C LEU A 18 -12.71 -2.83 14.49
N LEU A 19 -12.57 -1.71 13.78
CA LEU A 19 -12.08 -1.73 12.39
C LEU A 19 -10.65 -2.29 12.31
N GLY A 20 -9.77 -1.84 13.21
CA GLY A 20 -8.39 -2.29 13.27
C GLY A 20 -8.28 -3.80 13.56
N SER A 21 -9.04 -4.31 14.53
CA SER A 21 -9.04 -5.74 14.86
C SER A 21 -9.61 -6.59 13.72
N ALA A 22 -10.66 -6.13 13.04
CA ALA A 22 -11.21 -6.80 11.85
C ALA A 22 -10.18 -6.89 10.72
N ILE A 23 -9.44 -5.81 10.43
CA ILE A 23 -8.37 -5.80 9.43
C ILE A 23 -7.25 -6.78 9.81
N PHE A 24 -6.88 -6.83 11.09
CA PHE A 24 -5.85 -7.75 11.57
C PHE A 24 -6.26 -9.22 11.40
N LEU A 25 -7.48 -9.57 11.81
CA LEU A 25 -8.03 -10.92 11.65
C LEU A 25 -8.12 -11.33 10.18
N SER A 26 -8.60 -10.43 9.31
CA SER A 26 -8.64 -10.64 7.86
C SER A 26 -7.24 -10.89 7.28
N THR A 27 -6.23 -10.13 7.73
CA THR A 27 -4.84 -10.31 7.28
C THR A 27 -4.30 -11.69 7.68
N LEU A 28 -4.56 -12.14 8.92
CA LEU A 28 -4.16 -13.46 9.39
C LEU A 28 -4.83 -14.58 8.58
N TRP A 29 -6.11 -14.41 8.26
CA TRP A 29 -6.85 -15.35 7.42
C TRP A 29 -6.24 -15.48 6.02
N VAL A 30 -5.91 -14.36 5.38
CA VAL A 30 -5.26 -14.35 4.06
C VAL A 30 -3.89 -15.04 4.11
N ILE A 31 -3.08 -14.76 5.13
CA ILE A 31 -1.77 -15.41 5.31
C ILE A 31 -1.95 -16.93 5.45
N TYR A 32 -2.93 -17.37 6.24
CA TYR A 32 -3.23 -18.79 6.40
C TYR A 32 -3.63 -19.45 5.07
N MET A 33 -4.49 -18.79 4.30
CA MET A 33 -4.93 -19.27 2.99
C MET A 33 -3.74 -19.43 2.02
N ILE A 34 -2.86 -18.43 1.93
CA ILE A 34 -1.68 -18.47 1.04
C ILE A 34 -0.69 -19.56 1.46
N ARG A 35 -0.42 -19.71 2.77
CA ARG A 35 0.62 -20.62 3.27
C ARG A 35 0.21 -22.08 3.27
N PHE A 36 -1.06 -22.38 3.54
CA PHE A 36 -1.53 -23.75 3.75
C PHE A 36 -2.47 -24.26 2.66
N LYS A 37 -3.51 -23.48 2.30
CA LYS A 37 -4.55 -23.94 1.36
C LYS A 37 -4.19 -23.74 -0.11
N LEU A 38 -3.56 -22.62 -0.45
CA LEU A 38 -3.26 -22.18 -1.82
C LEU A 38 -1.76 -22.26 -2.17
N LYS A 39 -0.98 -22.99 -1.36
CA LYS A 39 0.44 -23.24 -1.59
C LYS A 39 0.78 -23.75 -3.01
N PRO A 40 0.01 -24.66 -3.67
CA PRO A 40 0.39 -25.16 -4.99
C PRO A 40 0.23 -24.12 -6.12
N THR A 41 -0.56 -23.07 -5.92
CA THR A 41 -0.74 -21.97 -6.89
C THR A 41 0.30 -20.85 -6.71
N TYR A 42 1.13 -20.91 -5.66
CA TYR A 42 2.13 -19.88 -5.36
C TYR A 42 3.40 -20.10 -6.20
N SER A 43 3.56 -19.28 -7.24
CA SER A 43 4.75 -19.28 -8.09
C SER A 43 5.88 -18.46 -7.48
N LYS A 44 6.78 -19.14 -6.75
CA LYS A 44 7.95 -18.53 -6.09
C LYS A 44 8.88 -17.79 -7.06
N GLU A 45 8.86 -18.14 -8.34
CA GLU A 45 9.68 -17.51 -9.39
C GLU A 45 9.31 -16.05 -9.65
N LEU A 46 8.03 -15.66 -9.42
CA LEU A 46 7.57 -14.29 -9.62
C LEU A 46 7.87 -13.37 -8.42
N ASP A 47 8.08 -13.93 -7.24
CA ASP A 47 8.33 -13.22 -5.97
C ASP A 47 9.82 -13.28 -5.59
N SER A 48 10.67 -12.73 -6.47
CA SER A 48 12.14 -12.75 -6.32
C SER A 48 12.70 -11.62 -5.45
N MET A 49 11.85 -10.79 -4.83
CA MET A 49 12.33 -9.68 -4.01
C MET A 49 12.91 -10.16 -2.67
N PRO A 50 14.16 -9.77 -2.34
CA PRO A 50 14.73 -10.10 -1.05
C PRO A 50 14.02 -9.32 0.06
N LEU A 51 13.35 -10.05 0.97
CA LEU A 51 12.64 -9.49 2.13
C LEU A 51 13.52 -8.52 2.95
N TYR A 52 14.83 -8.79 3.04
CA TYR A 52 15.80 -7.96 3.75
C TYR A 52 15.82 -6.51 3.24
N SER A 53 15.75 -6.30 1.92
CA SER A 53 15.76 -4.95 1.33
C SER A 53 14.51 -4.15 1.69
N MET A 54 13.44 -4.82 2.12
CA MET A 54 12.16 -4.19 2.45
C MET A 54 12.03 -3.89 3.94
N VAL A 55 12.63 -4.70 4.80
CA VAL A 55 12.52 -4.58 6.26
C VAL A 55 13.58 -3.65 6.83
N VAL A 56 14.78 -3.67 6.26
CA VAL A 56 15.94 -2.95 6.83
C VAL A 56 15.82 -1.43 6.73
N PRO A 57 15.45 -0.83 5.58
CA PRO A 57 15.32 0.63 5.52
C PRO A 57 14.24 1.18 6.46
N PRO A 58 13.02 0.59 6.54
CA PRO A 58 12.02 0.99 7.53
C PRO A 58 12.47 0.80 8.98
N ALA A 59 13.24 -0.25 9.28
CA ALA A 59 13.75 -0.49 10.63
C ALA A 59 14.75 0.59 11.07
N ILE A 60 15.67 0.97 10.18
CA ILE A 60 16.63 2.06 10.45
C ILE A 60 15.89 3.38 10.63
N LEU A 61 14.95 3.69 9.72
CA LEU A 61 14.15 4.91 9.80
C LEU A 61 13.29 4.98 11.06
N ALA A 62 12.75 3.85 11.53
CA ALA A 62 11.94 3.79 12.75
C ALA A 62 12.74 4.02 14.04
N VAL A 63 14.02 3.60 14.07
CA VAL A 63 14.90 3.87 15.21
C VAL A 63 15.34 5.33 15.20
N LEU A 64 15.66 5.87 14.02
CA LEU A 64 16.11 7.25 13.87
C LEU A 64 14.97 8.26 14.05
N ILE A 65 13.76 7.95 13.59
CA ILE A 65 12.63 8.89 13.56
C ILE A 65 11.40 8.19 14.13
N HIS A 66 11.09 8.53 15.38
CA HIS A 66 9.99 7.96 16.14
C HIS A 66 9.25 9.08 16.88
N PRO A 67 7.92 8.98 17.03
CA PRO A 67 7.14 10.03 17.68
C PRO A 67 7.59 10.21 19.13
N HIS A 68 7.61 11.43 19.66
CA HIS A 68 7.92 11.69 21.08
C HIS A 68 6.61 11.84 21.88
N ILE A 69 6.03 10.68 22.26
CA ILE A 69 4.77 10.58 23.02
C ILE A 69 5.10 9.84 24.33
N ASP A 70 4.33 10.06 25.40
CA ASP A 70 4.47 9.47 26.74
C ASP A 70 4.19 7.95 26.82
N HIS A 71 4.51 7.20 25.77
CA HIS A 71 4.48 5.73 25.76
C HIS A 71 5.89 5.14 25.83
N ARG A 72 5.96 3.85 26.19
CA ARG A 72 7.22 3.08 26.21
C ARG A 72 7.98 3.21 24.89
N LEU A 73 9.30 3.41 24.96
CA LEU A 73 10.17 3.61 23.79
C LEU A 73 9.98 2.52 22.71
N LEU A 74 9.82 1.26 23.13
CA LEU A 74 9.58 0.14 22.22
C LEU A 74 8.29 0.30 21.42
N ILE A 75 7.20 0.76 22.06
CA ILE A 75 5.91 0.97 21.38
C ILE A 75 6.05 2.07 20.32
N ARG A 76 6.79 3.14 20.63
CA ARG A 76 7.05 4.27 19.73
C ARG A 76 7.82 3.85 18.46
N ILE A 77 8.87 3.06 18.63
CA ILE A 77 9.69 2.53 17.52
C ILE A 77 8.87 1.53 16.70
N VAL A 78 8.15 0.62 17.36
CA VAL A 78 7.34 -0.40 16.69
C VAL A 78 6.18 0.23 15.89
N TRP A 79 5.60 1.32 16.40
CA TRP A 79 4.55 2.05 15.70
C TRP A 79 5.07 2.80 14.47
N SER A 80 6.18 3.53 14.59
CA SER A 80 6.84 4.20 13.44
C SER A 80 7.32 3.19 12.41
N PHE A 81 7.92 2.08 12.84
CA PHE A 81 8.29 0.95 11.98
C PHE A 81 7.09 0.43 11.19
N SER A 82 5.93 0.29 11.84
CA SER A 82 4.73 -0.22 11.18
C SER A 82 4.14 0.75 10.15
N LEU A 83 4.37 2.06 10.30
CA LEU A 83 4.01 3.07 9.32
C LEU A 83 4.93 2.99 8.09
N TYR A 84 6.25 3.00 8.30
CA TYR A 84 7.23 2.95 7.21
C TYR A 84 7.19 1.61 6.46
N LEU A 85 7.03 0.50 7.18
CA LEU A 85 6.89 -0.82 6.59
C LEU A 85 5.63 -0.89 5.72
N ALA A 86 4.53 -0.24 6.08
CA ALA A 86 3.31 -0.25 5.30
C ALA A 86 3.45 0.45 3.93
N ALA A 87 4.34 1.44 3.81
CA ALA A 87 4.67 2.07 2.53
C ALA A 87 5.52 1.15 1.64
N VAL A 88 6.50 0.46 2.24
CA VAL A 88 7.42 -0.42 1.50
C VAL A 88 6.77 -1.76 1.15
N SER A 89 5.85 -2.27 1.97
CA SER A 89 5.20 -3.58 1.78
C SER A 89 4.29 -3.68 0.56
N VAL A 90 4.00 -2.56 -0.12
CA VAL A 90 3.22 -2.56 -1.36
C VAL A 90 4.09 -2.92 -2.57
N LEU A 91 5.39 -2.63 -2.54
CA LEU A 91 6.32 -2.94 -3.63
C LEU A 91 6.38 -4.41 -4.08
N PRO A 92 6.39 -5.44 -3.20
CA PRO A 92 6.55 -6.82 -3.64
C PRO A 92 5.27 -7.30 -4.35
N GLN A 93 4.11 -6.88 -3.82
CA GLN A 93 2.81 -7.13 -4.44
C GLN A 93 2.72 -6.51 -5.83
N LEU A 94 3.20 -5.27 -5.99
CA LEU A 94 3.23 -4.60 -7.30
C LEU A 94 4.18 -5.29 -8.28
N ARG A 95 5.37 -5.68 -7.83
CA ARG A 95 6.34 -6.39 -8.68
C ARG A 95 5.83 -7.75 -9.13
N LEU A 96 5.14 -8.47 -8.24
CA LEU A 96 4.50 -9.74 -8.58
C LEU A 96 3.44 -9.54 -9.68
N MET A 97 2.62 -8.50 -9.58
CA MET A 97 1.62 -8.17 -10.62
C MET A 97 2.27 -7.76 -11.95
N GLN A 98 3.37 -7.00 -11.91
CA GLN A 98 4.13 -6.64 -13.11
C GLN A 98 4.75 -7.87 -13.80
N ASN A 99 5.31 -8.79 -13.01
CA ASN A 99 5.93 -10.01 -13.51
C ASN A 99 4.91 -11.02 -14.04
N ALA A 100 3.69 -11.03 -13.48
CA ALA A 100 2.65 -11.99 -13.86
C ALA A 100 2.18 -11.83 -15.32
N LYS A 101 2.38 -10.65 -15.96
CA LYS A 101 1.94 -10.26 -17.32
C LYS A 101 0.43 -10.40 -17.62
N MET A 102 -0.30 -11.15 -16.82
CA MET A 102 -1.75 -11.25 -16.76
C MET A 102 -2.19 -11.03 -15.31
N VAL A 103 -2.80 -9.89 -15.07
CA VAL A 103 -3.41 -9.57 -13.77
C VAL A 103 -4.89 -9.92 -13.85
N GLU A 104 -5.38 -10.66 -12.86
CA GLU A 104 -6.81 -10.91 -12.75
C GLU A 104 -7.58 -9.59 -12.48
N PRO A 105 -8.71 -9.36 -13.16
CA PRO A 105 -9.46 -8.10 -13.03
C PRO A 105 -9.91 -7.82 -11.59
N PHE A 106 -10.20 -8.85 -10.78
CA PHE A 106 -10.53 -8.67 -9.36
C PHE A 106 -9.39 -8.06 -8.54
N THR A 107 -8.17 -8.54 -8.74
CA THR A 107 -6.97 -8.01 -8.07
C THR A 107 -6.72 -6.57 -8.48
N ALA A 108 -7.00 -6.22 -9.73
CA ALA A 108 -6.86 -4.85 -10.21
C ALA A 108 -7.83 -3.87 -9.56
N TYR A 109 -9.11 -4.22 -9.46
CA TYR A 109 -10.08 -3.37 -8.76
C TYR A 109 -9.72 -3.18 -7.29
N TYR A 110 -9.21 -4.22 -6.63
CA TYR A 110 -8.69 -4.13 -5.26
C TYR A 110 -7.54 -3.13 -5.14
N VAL A 111 -6.52 -3.22 -6.02
CA VAL A 111 -5.37 -2.30 -6.00
C VAL A 111 -5.78 -0.88 -6.35
N PHE A 112 -6.73 -0.70 -7.27
CA PHE A 112 -7.29 0.61 -7.58
C PHE A 112 -8.01 1.24 -6.38
N ALA A 113 -8.89 0.49 -5.71
CA ALA A 113 -9.58 0.94 -4.51
C ALA A 113 -8.61 1.26 -3.36
N LEU A 114 -7.55 0.46 -3.21
CA LEU A 114 -6.46 0.74 -2.28
C LEU A 114 -5.77 2.07 -2.62
N GLY A 115 -5.57 2.37 -3.91
CA GLY A 115 -5.03 3.64 -4.41
C GLY A 115 -5.90 4.84 -4.04
N VAL A 116 -7.19 4.75 -4.30
CA VAL A 116 -8.16 5.81 -3.97
C VAL A 116 -8.21 6.05 -2.46
N ALA A 117 -8.27 4.99 -1.66
CA ALA A 117 -8.28 5.11 -0.20
C ALA A 117 -7.03 5.83 0.34
N ARG A 118 -5.86 5.57 -0.25
CA ARG A 118 -4.60 6.22 0.13
C ARG A 118 -4.54 7.68 -0.30
N PHE A 119 -5.03 7.99 -1.50
CA PHE A 119 -5.13 9.36 -1.98
C PHE A 119 -6.03 10.21 -1.06
N LEU A 120 -7.19 9.67 -0.65
CA LEU A 120 -8.07 10.34 0.30
C LEU A 120 -7.40 10.56 1.65
N ASN A 121 -6.64 9.58 2.16
CA ASN A 121 -5.87 9.70 3.39
C ASN A 121 -4.83 10.84 3.30
N CYS A 122 -4.13 10.96 2.17
CA CYS A 122 -3.21 12.07 1.91
C CYS A 122 -3.96 13.43 1.91
N GLY A 123 -5.13 13.48 1.27
CA GLY A 123 -6.01 14.66 1.29
C GLY A 123 -6.42 15.06 2.71
N SER A 124 -6.77 14.10 3.56
CA SER A 124 -7.10 14.36 4.97
C SER A 124 -5.92 14.99 5.73
N TRP A 125 -4.69 14.57 5.48
CA TRP A 125 -3.51 15.21 6.08
C TRP A 125 -3.31 16.65 5.61
N ILE A 126 -3.53 16.94 4.33
CA ILE A 126 -3.44 18.30 3.79
C ILE A 126 -4.48 19.22 4.45
N ILE A 127 -5.71 18.74 4.60
CA ILE A 127 -6.79 19.47 5.31
C ILE A 127 -6.36 19.74 6.76
N HIS A 128 -5.82 18.74 7.46
CA HIS A 128 -5.38 18.87 8.84
C HIS A 128 -4.27 19.94 9.00
N ILE A 129 -3.34 20.02 8.05
CA ILE A 129 -2.29 21.03 8.01
C ILE A 129 -2.87 22.43 7.82
N TYR A 130 -3.85 22.57 6.92
CA TYR A 130 -4.53 23.82 6.63
C TYR A 130 -5.34 24.32 7.84
N GLU A 131 -6.15 23.44 8.45
CA GLU A 131 -6.96 23.76 9.63
C GLU A 131 -6.09 24.12 10.85
N THR A 132 -4.94 23.48 11.01
CA THR A 132 -4.01 23.83 12.08
C THR A 132 -3.19 25.11 11.77
N GLY A 133 -3.43 25.78 10.64
CA GLY A 133 -2.72 27.00 10.24
C GLY A 133 -1.20 26.80 10.09
N GLY A 134 -0.76 25.58 9.76
CA GLY A 134 0.66 25.23 9.69
C GLY A 134 1.37 25.18 11.04
N ARG A 135 0.67 25.25 12.18
CA ARG A 135 1.28 25.32 13.52
C ARG A 135 2.07 24.07 13.90
N TYR A 136 1.72 22.90 13.35
CA TYR A 136 2.52 21.66 13.45
C TYR A 136 3.77 21.64 12.55
N LEU A 137 3.82 22.45 11.48
CA LEU A 137 4.96 22.59 10.57
C LEU A 137 5.88 23.77 10.95
N MET A 138 5.35 24.81 11.60
CA MET A 138 6.06 26.04 11.96
C MET A 138 6.53 26.08 13.43
N PHE A 139 6.29 25.03 14.23
CA PHE A 139 6.85 24.95 15.58
C PHE A 139 8.35 24.66 15.50
N SER A 140 9.13 25.73 15.34
CA SER A 140 10.59 25.74 15.30
C SER A 140 11.16 25.12 16.59
N GLY A 141 11.61 23.86 16.53
CA GLY A 141 12.56 23.32 17.51
C GLY A 141 12.50 21.85 17.92
N ASN A 142 11.47 21.05 17.60
CA ASN A 142 11.30 19.72 18.23
C ASN A 142 11.25 18.52 17.26
N TRP A 143 11.78 17.38 17.73
CA TRP A 143 11.74 16.04 17.12
C TRP A 143 10.36 15.60 16.59
N THR A 144 9.28 16.15 17.16
CA THR A 144 7.90 15.91 16.73
C THR A 144 7.62 16.42 15.32
N GLN A 145 8.24 17.53 14.88
CA GLN A 145 8.06 18.07 13.53
C GLN A 145 8.65 17.14 12.47
N LEU A 146 9.87 16.64 12.70
CA LEU A 146 10.51 15.66 11.82
C LEU A 146 9.66 14.40 11.67
N TRP A 147 9.05 13.95 12.77
CA TRP A 147 8.17 12.80 12.73
C TRP A 147 6.91 13.04 11.88
N VAL A 148 6.20 14.17 12.05
CA VAL A 148 5.01 14.51 11.23
C VAL A 148 5.37 14.64 9.75
N LEU A 149 6.50 15.29 9.44
CA LEU A 149 7.00 15.41 8.07
C LEU A 149 7.28 14.03 7.45
N MET A 150 7.88 13.11 8.21
CA MET A 150 8.15 11.75 7.73
C MET A 150 6.88 10.92 7.53
N VAL A 151 5.83 11.16 8.32
CA VAL A 151 4.51 10.52 8.11
C VAL A 151 3.94 10.98 6.77
N ILE A 152 3.89 12.29 6.54
CA ILE A 152 3.38 12.86 5.28
C ILE A 152 4.22 12.37 4.10
N LEU A 153 5.55 12.40 4.22
CA LEU A 153 6.45 11.92 3.18
C LEU A 153 6.22 10.44 2.88
N SER A 154 6.03 9.60 3.91
CA SER A 154 5.72 8.18 3.74
C SER A 154 4.39 7.96 3.01
N GLU A 155 3.35 8.73 3.32
CA GLU A 155 2.04 8.66 2.63
C GLU A 155 2.14 9.16 1.18
N PHE A 156 2.94 10.19 0.92
CA PHE A 156 3.22 10.68 -0.43
C PHE A 156 3.95 9.64 -1.28
N VAL A 157 5.04 9.06 -0.76
CA VAL A 157 5.80 8.02 -1.46
C VAL A 157 4.91 6.83 -1.78
N HIS A 158 4.09 6.41 -0.83
CA HIS A 158 3.12 5.32 -1.03
C HIS A 158 2.12 5.66 -2.13
N THR A 159 1.48 6.82 -2.06
CA THR A 159 0.47 7.26 -3.03
C THR A 159 1.08 7.39 -4.43
N PHE A 160 2.30 7.92 -4.54
CA PHE A 160 2.99 8.07 -5.80
C PHE A 160 3.31 6.73 -6.47
N ILE A 161 3.88 5.77 -5.72
CA ILE A 161 4.16 4.41 -6.23
C ILE A 161 2.89 3.73 -6.73
N LEU A 162 1.79 3.87 -5.98
CA LEU A 162 0.51 3.25 -6.30
C LEU A 162 -0.18 3.93 -7.49
N ALA A 163 -0.05 5.25 -7.60
CA ALA A 163 -0.57 6.02 -8.74
C ALA A 163 0.18 5.67 -10.04
N ASP A 164 1.50 5.58 -9.99
CA ASP A 164 2.33 5.15 -11.13
C ASP A 164 1.90 3.75 -11.62
N PHE A 165 1.74 2.82 -10.69
CA PHE A 165 1.24 1.49 -10.99
C PHE A 165 -0.16 1.52 -11.62
N CYS A 166 -1.11 2.25 -11.02
CA CYS A 166 -2.47 2.37 -11.56
C CYS A 166 -2.48 2.95 -12.98
N TYR A 167 -1.64 3.94 -13.26
CA TYR A 167 -1.51 4.53 -14.59
C TYR A 167 -1.03 3.50 -15.62
N TYR A 168 0.07 2.80 -15.36
CA TYR A 168 0.60 1.79 -16.27
C TYR A 168 -0.34 0.59 -16.42
N TYR A 169 -1.03 0.21 -15.34
CA TYR A 169 -2.01 -0.85 -15.36
C TYR A 169 -3.20 -0.51 -16.27
N LEU A 170 -3.85 0.65 -16.08
CA LEU A 170 -4.97 1.09 -16.91
C LEU A 170 -4.57 1.19 -18.39
N LYS A 171 -3.37 1.70 -18.65
CA LYS A 171 -2.81 1.73 -20.00
C LYS A 171 -2.73 0.32 -20.59
N SER A 172 -2.17 -0.65 -19.86
CA SER A 172 -2.02 -2.04 -20.35
C SER A 172 -3.35 -2.72 -20.67
N VAL A 173 -4.39 -2.49 -19.85
CA VAL A 173 -5.74 -3.04 -20.07
C VAL A 173 -6.37 -2.47 -21.35
N MET A 174 -6.25 -1.16 -21.55
CA MET A 174 -6.79 -0.49 -22.74
C MET A 174 -6.09 -0.98 -24.02
N TYR A 175 -4.77 -1.17 -23.99
CA TYR A 175 -4.03 -1.77 -25.12
C TYR A 175 -4.48 -3.20 -25.40
N GLN A 176 -4.76 -3.99 -24.37
CA GLN A 176 -5.19 -5.37 -24.53
C GLN A 176 -6.59 -5.49 -25.14
N GLN A 177 -7.52 -4.61 -24.74
CA GLN A 177 -8.84 -4.50 -25.36
C GLN A 177 -8.74 -4.10 -26.84
N LEU A 178 -7.89 -3.13 -27.16
CA LEU A 178 -7.64 -2.69 -28.53
C LEU A 178 -7.06 -3.82 -29.41
N LEU A 179 -6.13 -4.62 -28.89
CA LEU A 179 -5.56 -5.76 -29.61
C LEU A 179 -6.61 -6.84 -29.90
N LEU A 180 -7.54 -7.08 -28.97
CA LEU A 180 -8.64 -8.02 -29.17
C LEU A 180 -9.59 -7.52 -30.28
N GLU A 181 -9.92 -6.23 -30.30
CA GLU A 181 -10.73 -5.60 -31.36
C GLU A 181 -10.04 -5.65 -32.73
N LEU A 182 -8.74 -5.39 -32.81
CA LEU A 182 -7.98 -5.49 -34.05
C LEU A 182 -7.88 -6.93 -34.55
N SER A 183 -7.74 -7.90 -33.64
CA SER A 183 -7.72 -9.31 -33.99
C SER A 183 -9.08 -9.74 -34.57
N SER A 184 -10.19 -9.39 -33.94
CA SER A 184 -11.53 -9.76 -34.39
C SER A 184 -11.91 -9.12 -35.73
N SER A 185 -11.48 -7.87 -35.96
CA SER A 185 -11.64 -7.16 -37.23
C SER A 185 -10.77 -7.77 -38.36
N SER A 186 -9.56 -8.24 -38.04
CA SER A 186 -8.71 -8.94 -39.01
C SER A 186 -9.26 -10.32 -39.38
N TYR A 187 -9.85 -11.05 -38.41
CA TYR A 187 -10.52 -12.33 -38.67
C TYR A 187 -11.79 -12.17 -39.54
N SER A 188 -12.53 -11.07 -39.42
CA SER A 188 -13.71 -10.81 -40.26
C SER A 188 -13.32 -10.43 -41.70
N LEU A 189 -12.26 -9.63 -41.90
CA LEU A 189 -11.73 -9.31 -43.22
C LEU A 189 -11.10 -10.53 -43.94
N GLY A 190 -10.40 -11.40 -43.20
CA GLY A 190 -9.81 -12.62 -43.76
C GLY A 190 -10.85 -13.65 -44.22
N ARG A 191 -12.04 -13.67 -43.60
CA ARG A 191 -13.16 -14.53 -44.00
C ARG A 191 -13.90 -14.01 -45.24
N GLY A 192 -13.94 -12.70 -45.45
CA GLY A 192 -14.56 -12.07 -46.62
C GLY A 192 -13.76 -12.16 -47.93
N LYS A 193 -12.49 -12.58 -47.88
CA LYS A 193 -11.63 -12.76 -49.07
C LYS A 193 -11.63 -14.20 -49.63
N ASN A 194 -12.24 -15.15 -48.93
CA ASN A 194 -12.27 -16.57 -49.31
C ASN A 194 -13.66 -17.03 -49.83
N ILE A 195 -14.47 -16.10 -50.34
CA ILE A 195 -15.77 -16.32 -51.00
C ILE A 195 -15.71 -15.59 -52.35
#